data_AF-A0A531MIK9-F1
#
_entry.id   AF-A0A531MIK9-F1
#
_cell.length_a   1.000
_cell.length_b   1.000
_cell.length_c   1.000
_cell.angle_alpha   90.00
_cell.angle_beta   90.00
_cell.angle_gamma   90.00
#
_symmetry.space_group_name_H-M   'P 1'
#
loop_
_entity.id
_entity.type
_entity.pdbx_description
1 polymer ?
#
loop_
_entity_poly.entity_id
_entity_poly.type
_entity_poly.pdbx_seq_one_letter_code
_entity_poly.pdbx_strand_id
1 'polypeptide(L)'
;MNRLLSGVCAGALVLASGAGAALAGDLPGKFEGVTVDMKLIGGQQYEKLYERIPEWEKATGAKVNILTKKNGFDIDKELKSDIASGSTNWCVGWNHSSFAPQYTGLYT
;
A
#
# COMPACT_ATOMS: atom_id res chain seq x y z
N MET A 1 58.34 8.89 9.89
CA MET A 1 57.34 9.22 8.85
C MET A 1 56.90 7.95 8.14
N ASN A 2 55.62 7.85 7.78
CA ASN A 2 54.99 6.88 6.87
C ASN A 2 54.57 5.48 7.35
N ARG A 3 53.67 5.36 8.36
CA ARG A 3 52.78 4.19 8.46
C ARG A 3 51.41 4.52 9.10
N LEU A 4 50.58 5.30 8.41
CA LEU A 4 49.17 5.51 8.78
C LEU A 4 48.27 5.58 7.53
N LEU A 5 48.21 4.51 6.72
CA LEU A 5 47.29 4.44 5.56
C LEU A 5 46.83 3.00 5.27
N SER A 6 46.24 2.31 6.25
CA SER A 6 45.59 0.99 5.98
C SER A 6 44.25 0.82 6.70
N GLY A 7 43.55 1.93 6.96
CA GLY A 7 42.40 1.96 7.87
C GLY A 7 41.00 1.95 7.25
N VAL A 8 40.82 1.93 5.92
CA VAL A 8 39.45 2.02 5.35
C VAL A 8 39.34 1.12 4.14
N CYS A 9 38.85 -0.11 4.32
CA CYS A 9 38.24 -0.89 3.24
C CYS A 9 37.34 -2.05 3.73
N ALA A 10 37.45 -2.52 4.98
CA ALA A 10 36.61 -3.62 5.46
C ALA A 10 35.20 -3.19 5.94
N GLY A 11 35.02 -1.94 6.40
CA GLY A 11 33.73 -1.46 6.92
C GLY A 11 32.70 -1.13 5.85
N ALA A 12 33.13 -0.79 4.62
CA ALA A 12 32.23 -0.45 3.52
C ALA A 12 31.53 -1.67 2.89
N LEU A 13 32.11 -2.87 3.06
CA LEU A 13 31.54 -4.11 2.53
C LEU A 13 30.42 -4.69 3.43
N VAL A 14 30.45 -4.42 4.74
CA VAL A 14 29.44 -4.95 5.68
C VAL A 14 28.14 -4.12 5.68
N LEU A 15 28.21 -2.84 5.32
CA LEU A 15 27.03 -1.99 5.16
C LEU A 15 26.24 -2.29 3.88
N ALA A 16 26.84 -2.96 2.90
CA ALA A 16 26.16 -3.38 1.68
C ALA A 16 25.33 -4.67 1.84
N SER A 17 25.58 -5.46 2.88
CA SER A 17 24.82 -6.70 3.17
C SER A 17 23.70 -6.53 4.21
N GLY A 18 23.73 -5.45 5.01
CA GLY A 18 22.76 -5.20 6.09
C GLY A 18 21.58 -4.31 5.70
N ALA A 19 21.72 -3.50 4.65
CA ALA A 19 20.57 -2.94 3.96
C ALA A 19 20.01 -4.07 3.11
N GLY A 20 19.10 -4.85 3.68
CA GLY A 20 18.29 -5.78 2.92
C GLY A 20 17.85 -5.06 1.67
N ALA A 21 18.40 -5.47 0.53
CA ALA A 21 17.87 -5.08 -0.73
C ALA A 21 16.43 -5.56 -0.67
N ALA A 22 15.51 -4.66 -0.38
CA ALA A 22 14.16 -4.77 -0.88
C ALA A 22 14.34 -4.70 -2.40
N LEU A 23 14.79 -5.82 -2.97
CA LEU A 23 14.60 -6.14 -4.36
C LEU A 23 13.09 -6.15 -4.46
N ALA A 24 12.52 -5.01 -4.85
CA ALA A 24 11.20 -4.96 -5.44
C ALA A 24 11.30 -5.88 -6.66
N GLY A 25 11.07 -7.18 -6.45
CA GLY A 25 11.16 -8.20 -7.48
C GLY A 25 10.14 -7.84 -8.56
N ASP A 26 10.57 -7.88 -9.82
CA ASP A 26 9.81 -7.44 -11.00
C ASP A 26 8.29 -7.63 -10.87
N LEU A 27 7.49 -6.56 -10.96
CA LEU A 27 6.02 -6.68 -10.99
C LEU A 27 5.52 -6.50 -12.44
N PRO A 28 5.24 -7.61 -13.14
CA PRO A 28 3.93 -7.77 -13.77
C PRO A 28 3.42 -9.23 -13.71
N GLY A 29 2.13 -9.44 -13.44
CA GLY A 29 1.48 -10.75 -13.53
C GLY A 29 2.02 -11.79 -12.55
N LYS A 30 1.89 -11.57 -11.23
CA LYS A 30 2.40 -12.48 -10.18
C LYS A 30 1.38 -12.82 -9.09
N PHE A 31 0.14 -12.38 -9.25
CA PHE A 31 -0.87 -12.42 -8.19
C PHE A 31 -2.14 -13.15 -8.63
N GLU A 32 -2.03 -14.13 -9.52
CA GLU A 32 -3.18 -14.97 -9.87
C GLU A 32 -3.79 -15.62 -8.61
N GLY A 33 -5.12 -15.57 -8.51
CA GLY A 33 -5.84 -16.05 -7.33
C GLY A 33 -5.87 -15.09 -6.14
N VAL A 34 -5.16 -13.95 -6.20
CA VAL A 34 -5.26 -12.89 -5.18
C VAL A 34 -6.41 -11.96 -5.55
N THR A 35 -7.29 -11.69 -4.58
CA THR A 35 -8.30 -10.64 -4.67
C THR A 35 -8.03 -9.60 -3.59
N VAL A 36 -8.01 -8.33 -4.00
CA VAL A 36 -7.87 -7.17 -3.13
C VAL A 36 -9.26 -6.59 -2.88
N ASP A 37 -9.73 -6.69 -1.64
CA ASP A 37 -10.98 -6.06 -1.21
C ASP A 37 -10.75 -4.57 -0.94
N MET A 38 -11.49 -3.71 -1.65
CA MET A 38 -11.30 -2.26 -1.63
C MET A 38 -12.56 -1.51 -1.18
N LYS A 39 -12.38 -0.51 -0.31
CA LYS A 39 -13.40 0.47 0.07
C LYS A 39 -13.01 1.84 -0.49
N LEU A 40 -13.80 2.36 -1.43
CA LEU A 40 -13.42 3.48 -2.29
C LEU A 40 -14.34 4.69 -2.13
N ILE A 41 -13.78 5.90 -2.28
CA ILE A 41 -14.60 7.10 -2.43
C ILE A 41 -15.33 7.06 -3.79
N GLY A 42 -16.62 7.38 -3.81
CA GLY A 42 -17.39 7.56 -5.02
C GLY A 42 -17.43 9.02 -5.47
N GLY A 43 -17.89 9.23 -6.70
CA GLY A 43 -18.11 10.56 -7.27
C GLY A 43 -17.35 10.74 -8.57
N GLN A 44 -17.90 11.56 -9.47
CA GLN A 44 -17.46 11.65 -10.86
C GLN A 44 -15.96 11.89 -11.05
N GLN A 45 -15.31 12.59 -10.11
CA GLN A 45 -13.88 12.89 -10.17
C GLN A 45 -12.99 11.64 -10.01
N TYR A 46 -13.48 10.59 -9.35
CA TYR A 46 -12.72 9.37 -9.08
C TYR A 46 -13.03 8.23 -10.05
N GLU A 47 -14.15 8.27 -10.77
CA GLU A 47 -14.57 7.17 -11.65
C GLU A 47 -13.54 6.88 -12.74
N LYS A 48 -12.92 7.92 -13.33
CA LYS A 48 -11.83 7.75 -14.31
C LYS A 48 -10.60 7.03 -13.76
N LEU A 49 -10.34 7.13 -12.46
CA LEU A 49 -9.27 6.37 -11.82
C LEU A 49 -9.64 4.89 -11.73
N TYR A 50 -10.90 4.58 -11.40
CA TYR A 50 -11.37 3.21 -11.25
C TYR A 50 -11.54 2.49 -12.58
N GLU A 51 -11.75 3.21 -13.68
CA GLU A 51 -11.67 2.67 -15.05
C GLU A 51 -10.30 2.06 -15.37
N ARG A 52 -9.24 2.38 -14.60
CA ARG A 52 -7.91 1.79 -14.74
C ARG A 52 -7.73 0.47 -13.99
N ILE A 53 -8.68 0.07 -13.14
CA ILE A 53 -8.63 -1.20 -12.40
C ILE A 53 -8.45 -2.39 -13.36
N PRO A 54 -9.21 -2.52 -14.47
CA PRO A 54 -9.02 -3.62 -15.40
C PRO A 54 -7.62 -3.68 -16.03
N GLU A 55 -7.00 -2.52 -16.28
CA GLU A 55 -5.62 -2.46 -16.79
C GLU A 55 -4.64 -2.98 -15.74
N TRP A 56 -4.83 -2.59 -14.47
CA TRP A 56 -4.05 -3.07 -13.35
C TRP A 56 -4.25 -4.58 -13.12
N GLU A 57 -5.48 -5.08 -13.14
CA GLU A 57 -5.77 -6.52 -13.03
C GLU A 57 -5.07 -7.31 -14.13
N LYS A 58 -5.14 -6.84 -15.39
CA LYS A 58 -4.47 -7.49 -16.51
C LYS A 58 -2.94 -7.47 -16.34
N ALA A 59 -2.39 -6.37 -15.86
CA ALA A 59 -0.94 -6.22 -15.66
C ALA A 59 -0.41 -7.02 -14.48
N THR A 60 -1.25 -7.39 -13.50
CA THR A 60 -0.81 -7.99 -12.23
C THR A 60 -1.29 -9.42 -12.00
N GLY A 61 -2.37 -9.84 -12.67
CA GLY A 61 -3.06 -11.12 -12.44
C GLY A 61 -3.95 -11.13 -11.20
N ALA A 62 -3.88 -10.11 -10.34
CA ALA A 62 -4.78 -9.95 -9.20
C ALA A 62 -6.17 -9.48 -9.64
N LYS A 63 -7.14 -9.64 -8.75
CA LYS A 63 -8.50 -9.12 -8.87
C LYS A 63 -8.79 -8.04 -7.84
N VAL A 64 -9.68 -7.12 -8.19
CA VAL A 64 -10.21 -6.12 -7.28
C VAL A 64 -11.68 -6.42 -7.03
N ASN A 65 -12.04 -6.48 -5.76
CA ASN A 65 -13.42 -6.55 -5.32
C ASN A 65 -13.77 -5.24 -4.60
N ILE A 66 -14.63 -4.43 -5.20
CA ILE A 66 -15.05 -3.16 -4.63
C ILE A 66 -16.20 -3.42 -3.65
N LEU A 67 -15.91 -3.41 -2.35
CA LEU A 67 -16.90 -3.65 -1.30
C LEU A 67 -17.88 -2.48 -1.13
N THR A 68 -17.38 -1.25 -1.27
CA THR A 68 -18.19 -0.03 -1.12
C THR A 68 -17.64 1.09 -2.00
N LYS A 69 -18.54 1.93 -2.48
CA LYS A 69 -18.22 3.17 -3.19
C LYS A 69 -19.17 4.27 -2.71
N LYS A 70 -18.70 5.14 -1.82
CA LYS A 70 -19.54 6.13 -1.09
C LYS A 70 -18.93 7.53 -1.11
N ASN A 71 -19.72 8.56 -0.86
CA ASN A 71 -19.18 9.91 -0.66
C ASN A 71 -18.22 9.95 0.55
N GLY A 72 -17.38 10.98 0.62
CA GLY A 72 -16.34 11.09 1.65
C GLY A 72 -16.82 11.02 3.10
N PHE A 73 -18.02 11.51 3.40
CA PHE A 73 -18.56 11.45 4.78
C PHE A 73 -19.06 10.07 5.16
N ASP A 74 -19.74 9.39 4.24
CA ASP A 74 -20.33 8.08 4.52
C ASP A 74 -19.27 6.97 4.56
N ILE A 75 -18.23 7.07 3.72
CA ILE A 75 -17.10 6.15 3.80
C ILE A 75 -16.25 6.37 5.06
N ASP A 76 -16.04 7.62 5.50
CA ASP A 76 -15.31 7.91 6.75
C ASP A 76 -16.01 7.27 7.96
N LYS A 77 -17.33 7.39 8.03
CA LYS A 77 -18.14 6.73 9.08
C LYS A 77 -18.04 5.21 9.02
N GLU A 78 -18.11 4.64 7.82
CA GLU A 78 -17.99 3.19 7.63
C GLU A 78 -16.64 2.67 8.10
N LEU A 79 -15.54 3.31 7.69
CA LEU A 79 -14.18 2.89 8.07
C LEU A 79 -13.95 3.01 9.57
N LYS A 80 -14.44 4.09 10.20
CA LYS A 80 -14.42 4.22 11.67
C LYS A 80 -15.20 3.11 12.38
N SER A 81 -16.36 2.72 11.83
CA SER A 81 -17.15 1.62 12.35
C SER A 81 -16.45 0.26 12.19
N ASP A 82 -15.79 0.02 11.05
CA ASP A 82 -15.01 -1.21 10.84
C ASP A 82 -13.90 -1.33 11.88
N ILE A 83 -13.15 -0.26 12.12
CA ILE A 83 -12.06 -0.26 13.10
C ILE A 83 -12.58 -0.48 14.51
N ALA A 84 -13.62 0.26 14.89
CA ALA A 84 -14.22 0.14 16.22
C ALA A 84 -14.76 -1.27 16.49
N SER A 85 -15.18 -1.99 15.45
CA SER A 85 -15.66 -3.37 15.54
C SER A 85 -14.58 -4.43 15.27
N GLY A 86 -13.37 -4.04 14.89
CA GLY A 86 -12.32 -4.97 14.46
C GLY A 86 -12.58 -5.64 13.10
N SER A 87 -13.51 -5.13 12.30
CA SER A 87 -13.93 -5.68 11.00
C SER A 87 -13.10 -5.13 9.83
N THR A 88 -11.77 -5.07 9.99
CA THR A 88 -10.83 -4.51 8.99
C THR A 88 -10.27 -5.58 8.06
N ASN A 89 -11.09 -6.54 7.64
CA ASN A 89 -10.67 -7.64 6.75
C ASN A 89 -10.47 -7.20 5.28
N TRP A 90 -10.73 -5.93 4.97
CA TRP A 90 -10.48 -5.35 3.66
C TRP A 90 -9.01 -4.97 3.50
N CYS A 91 -8.52 -4.97 2.26
CA CYS A 91 -7.11 -4.76 1.96
C CYS A 91 -6.76 -3.28 1.76
N VAL A 92 -7.67 -2.50 1.17
CA VAL A 92 -7.44 -1.07 0.87
C VAL A 92 -8.66 -0.24 1.23
N GLY A 93 -8.46 0.79 2.05
CA GLY A 93 -9.49 1.76 2.43
C GLY A 93 -9.10 3.18 2.02
N TRP A 94 -10.03 3.92 1.42
CA TRP A 94 -9.85 5.34 1.12
C TRP A 94 -9.71 6.17 2.40
N ASN A 95 -8.99 7.29 2.33
CA ASN A 95 -8.96 8.26 3.40
C ASN A 95 -8.73 9.67 2.89
N HIS A 96 -9.20 10.65 3.65
CA HIS A 96 -8.80 12.03 3.49
C HIS A 96 -7.63 12.36 4.42
N SER A 97 -6.66 13.12 3.93
CA SER A 97 -5.45 13.48 4.70
C SER A 97 -5.76 14.14 6.04
N SER A 98 -6.86 14.90 6.15
CA SER A 98 -7.30 15.51 7.42
C SER A 98 -7.80 14.51 8.45
N PHE A 99 -8.25 13.33 8.02
CA PHE A 99 -8.77 12.29 8.90
C PHE A 99 -7.71 11.23 9.22
N ALA A 100 -6.66 11.09 8.40
CA ALA A 100 -5.57 10.12 8.58
C ALA A 100 -5.03 9.95 10.02
N PRO A 101 -4.81 11.02 10.81
CA PRO A 101 -4.34 10.87 12.20
C PRO A 101 -5.33 10.17 13.14
N GLN A 102 -6.63 10.13 12.79
CA GLN A 102 -7.69 9.50 13.59
C GLN A 102 -7.70 7.98 13.41
N TYR A 103 -6.97 7.46 12.42
CA TYR A 103 -6.95 6.06 12.02
C TYR A 103 -5.70 5.34 12.54
N THR A 104 -5.35 5.55 13.81
CA THR A 104 -4.19 4.90 14.43
C THR A 104 -4.37 3.39 14.40
N GLY A 105 -3.44 2.68 13.75
CA GLY A 105 -3.45 1.23 13.60
C GLY A 105 -3.96 0.69 12.26
N LEU A 106 -4.45 1.53 11.34
CA LEU A 106 -4.86 1.09 9.99
C LEU A 106 -3.75 1.11 8.94
N TYR A 107 -2.73 1.96 9.10
CA TYR A 107 -1.69 2.21 8.08
C TYR A 107 -0.28 1.83 8.53
N THR A 108 -0.17 1.07 9.62
CA THR A 108 1.10 0.65 10.25
C THR A 108 1.45 -0.78 9.90
#